data_AF-A0A1T4YB83-F1
#
_entry.id   AF-A0A1T4YB83-F1
#
_cell.length_a   1.000
_cell.length_b   1.000
_cell.length_c   1.000
_cell.angle_alpha   90.00
_cell.angle_beta   90.00
_cell.angle_gamma   90.00
#
_symmetry.space_group_name_H-M   'P 1'
#
loop_
_entity.id
_entity.type
_entity.pdbx_description
1 polymer ?
#
loop_
_entity_poly.entity_id
_entity_poly.type
_entity_poly.pdbx_seq_one_letter_code
_entity_poly.pdbx_strand_id
1 'polypeptide(L)'
;MNDIILLIIGATVGGAITKLTELWVESIKRRNEVKSRPVISRIEDVLTWRWDGKALLKRLIEQDRDLIGEELTPLREGTVEQWAPVFMAHPDGWALLTAGPKNIVGYWSIVALNDDHYALAKAGELFDSQIKTDTVVPFDFPGVYNAYFSHLGVLPGYRPHRRKLIEAFYENLEQLASKGVFFREICANAFSDEGIEICKGFMTYIGPHKDFGHVYSLPLFPWPKRLQHKRWHELERLYQKAYQEHKNEAEHVSNRRSVGA
;
A
#
# COMPACT_ATOMS: atom_id res chain seq x y z
N MET A 1 -3.20 -31.84 -18.67
CA MET A 1 -3.56 -33.26 -18.48
C MET A 1 -2.42 -33.93 -17.73
N ASN A 2 -2.66 -34.29 -16.47
CA ASN A 2 -1.96 -35.33 -15.73
C ASN A 2 -2.81 -35.57 -14.48
N ASP A 3 -3.79 -36.45 -14.61
CA ASP A 3 -4.69 -36.87 -13.55
C ASP A 3 -3.92 -37.75 -12.55
N ILE A 4 -3.74 -37.25 -11.33
CA ILE A 4 -3.40 -38.11 -10.19
C ILE A 4 -4.73 -38.53 -9.57
N ILE A 5 -5.25 -39.67 -10.02
CA ILE A 5 -6.29 -40.41 -9.29
C ILE A 5 -5.59 -41.11 -8.13
N LEU A 6 -5.66 -40.53 -6.94
CA LEU A 6 -5.28 -41.21 -5.70
C LEU A 6 -6.52 -41.94 -5.17
N LEU A 7 -6.56 -43.25 -5.38
CA LEU A 7 -7.61 -44.14 -4.87
C LEU A 7 -7.39 -44.31 -3.35
N ILE A 8 -8.24 -43.69 -2.51
CA ILE A 8 -8.23 -43.95 -1.06
C ILE A 8 -9.22 -45.09 -0.78
N ILE A 9 -8.68 -46.29 -0.57
CA ILE A 9 -9.41 -47.40 0.07
C ILE A 9 -9.23 -47.22 1.57
N GLY A 10 -10.31 -46.93 2.30
CA GLY A 10 -10.27 -46.81 3.75
C GLY A 10 -11.64 -47.08 4.36
N ALA A 11 -11.78 -48.24 4.99
CA ALA A 11 -12.95 -48.71 5.70
C ALA A 11 -13.39 -47.76 6.84
N THR A 12 -14.70 -47.68 7.02
CA THR A 12 -15.42 -46.88 8.01
C THR A 12 -15.11 -47.30 9.44
N VAL A 13 -14.38 -46.45 10.18
CA VAL A 13 -14.40 -46.42 11.66
C VAL A 13 -14.36 -44.97 12.14
N GLY A 14 -15.48 -44.46 12.67
CA GLY A 14 -15.57 -43.31 13.58
C GLY A 14 -15.34 -41.91 12.99
N GLY A 15 -16.26 -40.97 13.25
CA GLY A 15 -16.33 -39.59 12.72
C GLY A 15 -15.16 -38.62 13.01
N ALA A 16 -14.00 -39.11 13.46
CA ALA A 16 -12.76 -38.33 13.52
C ALA A 16 -12.03 -38.27 12.17
N ILE A 17 -12.19 -39.29 11.32
CA ILE A 17 -11.55 -39.35 10.00
C ILE A 17 -12.16 -38.31 9.05
N THR A 18 -13.47 -38.06 9.13
CA THR A 18 -14.18 -37.06 8.30
C THR A 18 -13.65 -35.65 8.49
N LYS A 19 -13.30 -35.26 9.72
CA LYS A 19 -12.76 -33.92 9.99
C LYS A 19 -11.32 -33.76 9.48
N LEU A 20 -10.51 -34.81 9.57
CA LEU A 20 -9.14 -34.81 9.04
C LEU A 20 -9.12 -34.84 7.51
N THR A 21 -10.03 -35.57 6.88
CA THR A 21 -10.18 -35.56 5.42
C THR A 21 -10.72 -34.23 4.92
N GLU A 22 -11.66 -33.58 5.62
CA GLU A 22 -12.11 -32.23 5.29
C GLU A 22 -10.96 -31.21 5.38
N LEU A 23 -10.20 -31.20 6.48
CA LEU A 23 -9.04 -30.31 6.65
C LEU A 23 -7.93 -30.58 5.62
N TRP A 24 -7.71 -31.85 5.25
CA TRP A 24 -6.71 -32.23 4.25
C TRP A 24 -7.17 -31.90 2.82
N VAL A 25 -8.46 -32.12 2.49
CA VAL A 25 -9.06 -31.70 1.23
C VAL A 25 -9.07 -30.18 1.10
N GLU A 26 -9.32 -29.45 2.18
CA GLU A 26 -9.24 -27.99 2.19
C GLU A 26 -7.78 -27.50 2.08
N SER A 27 -6.82 -28.18 2.70
CA SER A 27 -5.37 -27.92 2.54
C SER A 27 -4.89 -28.22 1.12
N ILE A 28 -5.42 -29.26 0.48
CA ILE A 28 -5.12 -29.60 -0.92
C ILE A 28 -5.81 -28.64 -1.87
N LYS A 29 -7.07 -28.26 -1.64
CA LYS A 29 -7.74 -27.20 -2.41
C LYS A 29 -6.98 -25.88 -2.32
N ARG A 30 -6.49 -25.50 -1.13
CA ARG A 30 -5.59 -24.33 -0.96
C ARG A 30 -4.24 -24.48 -1.67
N ARG A 31 -3.73 -25.70 -1.84
CA ARG A 31 -2.48 -25.98 -2.58
C ARG A 31 -2.68 -26.09 -4.09
N ASN A 32 -3.87 -26.52 -4.53
CA ASN A 32 -4.22 -26.80 -5.93
C ASN A 32 -5.10 -25.71 -6.57
N GLU A 33 -5.60 -24.74 -5.80
CA GLU A 33 -5.98 -23.43 -6.33
C GLU A 33 -4.74 -22.90 -7.05
N VAL A 34 -4.80 -23.03 -8.37
CA VAL A 34 -3.76 -22.73 -9.34
C VAL A 34 -2.90 -21.59 -8.81
N LYS A 35 -1.60 -21.87 -8.55
CA LYS A 35 -0.58 -20.85 -8.32
C LYS A 35 -0.39 -20.05 -9.62
N SER A 36 -1.44 -19.36 -10.04
CA SER A 36 -1.39 -18.38 -11.10
C SER A 36 -0.36 -17.37 -10.66
N ARG A 37 0.56 -17.05 -11.57
CA ARG A 37 1.63 -16.09 -11.26
C ARG A 37 0.95 -14.78 -10.86
N PRO A 38 1.16 -14.27 -9.63
CA PRO A 38 0.40 -13.12 -9.17
C PRO A 38 0.57 -11.91 -10.10
N VAL A 39 -0.53 -11.19 -10.35
CA VAL A 39 -0.59 -10.01 -11.22
C VAL A 39 -0.94 -8.77 -10.41
N ILE A 40 -0.62 -7.59 -10.97
CA ILE A 40 -1.08 -6.34 -10.38
C ILE A 40 -2.50 -6.11 -10.89
N SER A 41 -3.41 -5.84 -9.97
CA SER A 41 -4.79 -5.47 -10.27
C SER A 41 -5.10 -4.06 -9.75
N ARG A 42 -5.95 -3.34 -10.48
CA ARG A 42 -6.36 -1.96 -10.22
C ARG A 42 -7.89 -1.88 -10.07
N ILE A 43 -8.42 -0.67 -9.95
CA ILE A 43 -9.86 -0.46 -9.77
C ILE A 43 -10.70 -1.08 -10.88
N GLU A 44 -10.23 -1.06 -12.13
CA GLU A 44 -10.95 -1.63 -13.27
C GLU A 44 -11.19 -3.13 -13.08
N ASP A 45 -10.18 -3.86 -12.59
CA ASP A 45 -10.29 -5.29 -12.29
C ASP A 45 -11.30 -5.54 -11.18
N VAL A 46 -11.25 -4.76 -10.10
CA VAL A 46 -12.19 -4.86 -8.97
C VAL A 46 -13.63 -4.67 -9.43
N LEU A 47 -13.87 -3.69 -10.31
CA LEU A 47 -15.19 -3.45 -10.90
C LEU A 47 -15.64 -4.62 -11.78
N THR A 48 -14.74 -5.26 -12.54
CA THR A 48 -15.11 -6.47 -13.31
C THR A 48 -15.52 -7.65 -12.42
N TRP A 49 -15.00 -7.71 -11.20
CA TRP A 49 -15.39 -8.72 -10.19
C TRP A 49 -16.75 -8.43 -9.56
N ARG A 50 -17.37 -7.29 -9.88
CA ARG A 50 -18.59 -6.75 -9.27
C ARG A 50 -18.45 -6.50 -7.77
N TRP A 51 -17.26 -6.09 -7.35
CA TRP A 51 -17.03 -5.61 -5.98
C TRP A 51 -17.19 -4.10 -5.93
N ASP A 52 -17.90 -3.62 -4.91
CA ASP A 52 -17.88 -2.22 -4.52
C ASP A 52 -16.75 -1.97 -3.51
N GLY A 53 -16.57 -0.72 -3.10
CA GLY A 53 -15.54 -0.36 -2.12
C GLY A 53 -15.69 -1.09 -0.79
N LYS A 54 -16.92 -1.39 -0.34
CA LYS A 54 -17.14 -2.10 0.93
C LYS A 54 -16.70 -3.55 0.83
N ALA A 55 -17.03 -4.24 -0.27
CA ALA A 55 -16.60 -5.60 -0.53
C ALA A 55 -15.07 -5.71 -0.63
N LEU A 56 -14.44 -4.77 -1.33
CA LEU A 56 -12.98 -4.67 -1.41
C LEU A 56 -12.37 -4.49 -0.01
N LEU A 57 -12.78 -3.46 0.74
CA LEU A 57 -12.17 -3.12 2.02
C LEU A 57 -12.40 -4.19 3.09
N LYS A 58 -13.56 -4.87 3.07
CA LYS A 58 -13.77 -6.03 3.95
C LYS A 58 -12.70 -7.10 3.71
N ARG A 59 -12.38 -7.40 2.45
CA ARG A 59 -11.35 -8.38 2.10
C ARG A 59 -9.94 -7.92 2.48
N LEU A 60 -9.63 -6.62 2.30
CA LEU A 60 -8.32 -6.06 2.67
C LEU A 60 -8.11 -6.13 4.19
N ILE A 61 -9.06 -5.65 4.99
CA ILE A 61 -8.97 -5.71 6.47
C ILE A 61 -8.86 -7.15 6.98
N GLU A 62 -9.55 -8.11 6.36
CA GLU A 62 -9.36 -9.54 6.68
C GLU A 62 -7.92 -10.00 6.41
N GLN A 63 -7.34 -9.58 5.28
CA GLN A 63 -5.95 -9.88 4.95
C GLN A 63 -4.96 -9.22 5.92
N ASP A 64 -5.25 -8.01 6.39
CA ASP A 64 -4.36 -7.27 7.30
C ASP A 64 -4.32 -7.92 8.67
N ARG A 65 -5.45 -8.46 9.13
CA ARG A 65 -5.51 -9.32 10.32
C ARG A 65 -4.70 -10.61 10.14
N ASP A 66 -4.72 -11.22 8.96
CA ASP A 66 -3.89 -12.41 8.68
C ASP A 66 -2.38 -12.08 8.70
N LEU A 67 -2.00 -10.83 8.41
CA LEU A 67 -0.60 -10.37 8.36
C LEU A 67 -0.08 -9.89 9.72
N ILE A 68 -0.89 -9.11 10.45
CA ILE A 68 -0.48 -8.38 11.66
C ILE A 68 -0.97 -9.09 12.93
N GLY A 69 -2.07 -9.84 12.86
CA GLY A 69 -2.65 -10.55 13.99
C GLY A 69 -3.48 -9.66 14.92
N GLU A 70 -3.52 -10.03 16.20
CA GLU A 70 -4.41 -9.44 17.21
C GLU A 70 -4.09 -7.97 17.57
N GLU A 71 -2.89 -7.50 17.23
CA GLU A 71 -2.50 -6.10 17.44
C GLU A 71 -3.30 -5.13 16.56
N LEU A 72 -4.01 -5.63 15.55
CA LEU A 72 -4.79 -4.81 14.64
C LEU A 72 -6.18 -4.48 15.22
N THR A 73 -6.27 -3.33 15.89
CA THR A 73 -7.53 -2.82 16.46
C THR A 73 -8.26 -1.89 15.50
N PRO A 74 -9.58 -1.67 15.64
CA PRO A 74 -10.30 -0.67 14.83
C PRO A 74 -9.73 0.75 14.93
N LEU A 75 -9.06 1.08 16.04
CA LEU A 75 -8.38 2.37 16.18
C LEU A 75 -7.15 2.44 15.26
N ARG A 76 -6.34 1.37 15.22
CA ARG A 76 -5.07 1.30 14.48
C ARG A 76 -5.24 1.06 12.98
N GLU A 77 -6.31 0.37 12.59
CA GLU A 77 -6.58 -0.02 11.19
C GLU A 77 -7.70 0.81 10.56
N GLY A 78 -8.63 1.32 11.37
CA GLY A 78 -9.85 1.93 10.86
C GLY A 78 -10.95 0.93 10.56
N THR A 79 -11.92 1.35 9.75
CA THR A 79 -13.14 0.59 9.45
C THR A 79 -13.47 0.59 7.96
N VAL A 80 -14.28 -0.38 7.52
CA VAL A 80 -14.74 -0.46 6.12
C VAL A 80 -15.49 0.82 5.73
N GLU A 81 -16.35 1.33 6.61
CA GLU A 81 -17.18 2.51 6.37
C GLU A 81 -16.35 3.77 6.14
N GLN A 82 -15.21 3.87 6.82
CA GLN A 82 -14.27 4.98 6.72
C GLN A 82 -13.37 4.84 5.47
N TRP A 83 -12.81 3.66 5.23
CA TRP A 83 -11.82 3.49 4.16
C TRP A 83 -12.44 3.30 2.78
N ALA A 84 -13.61 2.68 2.66
CA ALA A 84 -14.25 2.45 1.37
C ALA A 84 -14.41 3.74 0.55
N PRO A 85 -14.95 4.86 1.07
CA PRO A 85 -15.05 6.09 0.27
C PRO A 85 -13.66 6.66 -0.10
N VAL A 86 -12.65 6.55 0.76
CA VAL A 86 -11.28 7.01 0.47
C VAL A 86 -10.66 6.22 -0.70
N PHE A 87 -10.72 4.89 -0.66
CA PHE A 87 -10.17 4.03 -1.71
C PHE A 87 -10.88 4.25 -3.04
N MET A 88 -12.21 4.42 -3.01
CA MET A 88 -13.00 4.57 -4.23
C MET A 88 -12.87 5.97 -4.85
N ALA A 89 -12.62 7.00 -4.04
CA ALA A 89 -12.37 8.35 -4.53
C ALA A 89 -10.97 8.51 -5.15
N HIS A 90 -9.98 7.71 -4.68
CA HIS A 90 -8.58 7.84 -5.10
C HIS A 90 -7.99 6.49 -5.55
N PRO A 91 -8.42 5.94 -6.70
CA PRO A 91 -7.95 4.65 -7.19
C PRO A 91 -6.46 4.62 -7.56
N ASP A 92 -5.87 5.78 -7.89
CA ASP A 92 -4.43 5.92 -8.14
C ASP A 92 -3.59 5.81 -6.85
N GLY A 93 -4.24 5.80 -5.68
CA GLY A 93 -3.62 5.67 -4.36
C GLY A 93 -3.36 4.24 -3.92
N TRP A 94 -3.72 3.22 -4.70
CA TRP A 94 -3.49 1.83 -4.31
C TRP A 94 -3.31 0.89 -5.51
N ALA A 95 -2.75 -0.29 -5.24
CA ALA A 95 -2.76 -1.40 -6.19
C ALA A 95 -2.73 -2.74 -5.45
N LEU A 96 -3.34 -3.75 -6.06
CA LEU A 96 -3.47 -5.10 -5.50
C LEU A 96 -2.48 -6.04 -6.18
N LEU A 97 -1.96 -7.00 -5.43
CA LEU A 97 -1.32 -8.21 -5.96
C LEU A 97 -2.35 -9.35 -5.87
N THR A 98 -2.72 -9.95 -7.00
CA THR A 98 -3.77 -10.97 -7.06
C THR A 98 -3.28 -12.27 -7.66
N ALA A 99 -3.71 -13.41 -7.09
CA ALA A 99 -3.47 -14.75 -7.60
C ALA A 99 -4.75 -15.32 -8.24
N GLY A 100 -5.43 -14.48 -9.03
CA GLY A 100 -6.71 -14.76 -9.68
C GLY A 100 -7.80 -13.75 -9.29
N PRO A 101 -8.96 -13.74 -9.98
CA PRO A 101 -10.07 -12.84 -9.65
C PRO A 101 -10.50 -13.00 -8.20
N LYS A 102 -10.66 -11.88 -7.49
CA LYS A 102 -11.04 -11.83 -6.05
C LYS A 102 -10.05 -12.47 -5.07
N ASN A 103 -8.94 -13.05 -5.55
CA ASN A 103 -7.89 -13.64 -4.72
C ASN A 103 -6.76 -12.64 -4.50
N ILE A 104 -6.99 -11.68 -3.59
CA ILE A 104 -5.98 -10.69 -3.19
C ILE A 104 -5.00 -11.36 -2.22
N VAL A 105 -3.71 -11.22 -2.52
CA VAL A 105 -2.59 -11.84 -1.79
C VAL A 105 -1.56 -10.82 -1.27
N GLY A 106 -1.81 -9.54 -1.51
CA GLY A 106 -0.99 -8.42 -1.08
C GLY A 106 -1.51 -7.13 -1.71
N TYR A 107 -1.15 -5.98 -1.16
CA TYR A 107 -1.45 -4.69 -1.76
C TYR A 107 -0.55 -3.60 -1.19
N TRP A 108 -0.51 -2.45 -1.87
CA TRP A 108 -0.01 -1.22 -1.30
C TRP A 108 -1.08 -0.14 -1.37
N SER A 109 -1.07 0.78 -0.41
CA SER A 109 -1.91 1.98 -0.43
C SER A 109 -1.17 3.18 0.15
N ILE A 110 -1.39 4.33 -0.48
CA ILE A 110 -0.96 5.66 -0.05
C ILE A 110 -2.16 6.61 -0.10
N VAL A 111 -2.14 7.63 0.74
CA VAL A 111 -3.06 8.76 0.67
C VAL A 111 -2.29 10.06 0.79
N ALA A 112 -2.67 11.09 0.05
CA ALA A 112 -2.20 12.44 0.35
C ALA A 112 -3.00 13.00 1.53
N LEU A 113 -2.31 13.56 2.51
CA LEU A 113 -2.93 14.15 3.70
C LEU A 113 -2.87 15.66 3.62
N ASN A 114 -3.83 16.33 4.26
CA ASN A 114 -3.69 17.74 4.57
C ASN A 114 -2.52 17.97 5.56
N ASP A 115 -2.05 19.21 5.65
CA ASP A 115 -0.83 19.52 6.41
C ASP A 115 -0.96 19.16 7.90
N ASP A 116 -2.12 19.36 8.51
CA ASP A 116 -2.38 19.04 9.92
C ASP A 116 -2.27 17.53 10.18
N HIS A 117 -2.90 16.70 9.34
CA HIS A 117 -2.88 15.25 9.52
C HIS A 117 -1.52 14.65 9.14
N TYR A 118 -0.84 15.25 8.15
CA TYR A 118 0.53 14.86 7.83
C TYR A 118 1.49 15.16 8.99
N ALA A 119 1.33 16.31 9.65
CA ALA A 119 2.10 16.64 10.84
C ALA A 119 1.87 15.63 11.97
N LEU A 120 0.62 15.21 12.20
CA LEU A 120 0.30 14.13 13.15
C LEU A 120 0.98 12.81 12.77
N ALA A 121 0.98 12.44 11.49
CA ALA A 121 1.62 11.21 11.02
C ALA A 121 3.13 11.24 11.30
N LYS A 122 3.79 12.35 10.99
CA LYS A 122 5.22 12.58 11.24
C LYS A 122 5.58 12.56 12.73
N ALA A 123 4.68 13.04 13.58
CA ALA A 123 4.86 13.01 15.03
C ALA A 123 4.58 11.63 15.65
N GLY A 124 4.09 10.66 14.87
CA GLY A 124 3.67 9.36 15.38
C GLY A 124 2.39 9.43 16.20
N GLU A 125 1.48 10.33 15.83
CA GLU A 125 0.24 10.58 16.55
C GLU A 125 -1.03 10.31 15.72
N LEU A 126 -0.89 10.07 14.41
CA LEU A 126 -2.01 9.76 13.52
C LEU A 126 -2.36 8.28 13.59
N PHE A 127 -3.60 7.99 13.99
CA PHE A 127 -4.20 6.67 13.83
C PHE A 127 -4.90 6.56 12.48
N ASP A 128 -4.87 5.39 11.85
CA ASP A 128 -5.50 5.16 10.55
C ASP A 128 -7.02 5.37 10.58
N SER A 129 -7.68 5.13 11.72
CA SER A 129 -9.10 5.46 11.94
C SER A 129 -9.44 6.96 11.82
N GLN A 130 -8.44 7.83 11.89
CA GLN A 130 -8.59 9.27 11.69
C GLN A 130 -8.53 9.67 10.21
N ILE A 131 -8.06 8.78 9.32
CA ILE A 131 -7.95 9.08 7.89
C ILE A 131 -9.32 8.98 7.23
N LYS A 132 -9.89 10.10 6.84
CA LYS A 132 -11.23 10.19 6.25
C LYS A 132 -11.19 11.03 4.98
N THR A 133 -12.29 11.08 4.26
CA THR A 133 -12.39 11.85 3.01
C THR A 133 -12.12 13.35 3.17
N ASP A 134 -12.33 13.92 4.37
CA ASP A 134 -12.05 15.32 4.70
C ASP A 134 -10.59 15.57 5.13
N THR A 135 -9.85 14.52 5.50
CA THR A 135 -8.43 14.61 5.84
C THR A 135 -7.52 14.29 4.66
N VAL A 136 -8.05 13.55 3.68
CA VAL A 136 -7.37 13.19 2.44
C VAL A 136 -7.50 14.32 1.43
N VAL A 137 -6.37 14.73 0.86
CA VAL A 137 -6.33 15.72 -0.21
C VAL A 137 -6.38 14.98 -1.55
N PRO A 138 -7.34 15.31 -2.44
CA PRO A 138 -7.32 14.78 -3.80
C PRO A 138 -6.04 15.20 -4.52
N PHE A 139 -5.31 14.22 -5.07
CA PHE A 139 -4.10 14.44 -5.86
C PHE A 139 -4.32 14.17 -7.36
N ASP A 140 -5.54 14.42 -7.83
CA ASP A 140 -5.94 14.28 -9.24
C ASP A 140 -5.47 15.45 -10.12
N PHE A 141 -4.95 16.51 -9.49
CA PHE A 141 -4.48 17.73 -10.15
C PHE A 141 -2.97 17.90 -9.98
N PRO A 142 -2.28 18.55 -10.94
CA PRO A 142 -0.86 18.87 -10.79
C PRO A 142 -0.57 19.63 -9.49
N GLY A 143 0.47 19.21 -8.77
CA GLY A 143 0.79 19.74 -7.46
C GLY A 143 1.85 18.93 -6.72
N VAL A 144 2.23 19.44 -5.55
CA VAL A 144 3.18 18.77 -4.65
C VAL A 144 2.49 18.48 -3.32
N TYR A 145 2.38 17.20 -2.98
CA TYR A 145 1.57 16.71 -1.87
C TYR A 145 2.43 16.06 -0.77
N ASN A 146 1.92 16.00 0.45
CA ASN A 146 2.50 15.16 1.50
C ASN A 146 1.68 13.88 1.61
N ALA A 147 2.32 12.72 1.65
CA ALA A 147 1.61 11.44 1.63
C ALA A 147 1.92 10.53 2.82
N TYR A 148 0.93 9.73 3.19
CA TYR A 148 1.04 8.66 4.19
C TYR A 148 0.85 7.31 3.50
N PHE A 149 1.81 6.42 3.70
CA PHE A 149 1.81 5.05 3.20
C PHE A 149 1.07 4.19 4.22
N SER A 150 -0.24 3.97 4.01
CA SER A 150 -1.08 3.28 4.98
C SER A 150 -0.85 1.77 5.01
N HIS A 151 -0.49 1.15 3.88
CA HIS A 151 -0.27 -0.29 3.86
C HIS A 151 0.73 -0.73 2.80
N LEU A 152 1.63 -1.67 3.14
CA LEU A 152 2.37 -2.49 2.19
C LEU A 152 2.55 -3.89 2.78
N GLY A 153 1.86 -4.87 2.21
CA GLY A 153 1.84 -6.23 2.74
C GLY A 153 1.66 -7.28 1.65
N VAL A 154 2.24 -8.45 1.88
CA VAL A 154 2.08 -9.63 1.02
C VAL A 154 1.97 -10.86 1.91
N LEU A 155 0.96 -11.69 1.67
CA LEU A 155 0.74 -12.93 2.41
C LEU A 155 1.99 -13.84 2.36
N PRO A 156 2.31 -14.58 3.43
CA PRO A 156 3.57 -15.33 3.55
C PRO A 156 3.90 -16.24 2.35
N GLY A 157 2.90 -16.92 1.78
CA GLY A 157 3.06 -17.80 0.62
C GLY A 157 3.40 -17.09 -0.70
N TYR A 158 3.26 -15.76 -0.75
CA TYR A 158 3.44 -14.93 -1.94
C TYR A 158 4.57 -13.91 -1.80
N ARG A 159 5.29 -13.87 -0.67
CA ARG A 159 6.42 -12.95 -0.41
C ARG A 159 7.49 -12.87 -1.53
N PRO A 160 7.84 -13.95 -2.26
CA PRO A 160 8.75 -13.86 -3.41
C PRO A 160 8.28 -12.88 -4.51
N HIS A 161 6.98 -12.55 -4.54
CA HIS A 161 6.39 -11.61 -5.49
C HIS A 161 6.28 -10.17 -4.96
N ARG A 162 6.71 -9.89 -3.72
CA ARG A 162 6.67 -8.55 -3.11
C ARG A 162 7.35 -7.48 -3.96
N ARG A 163 8.44 -7.84 -4.64
CA ARG A 163 9.12 -6.94 -5.57
C ARG A 163 8.20 -6.41 -6.66
N LYS A 164 7.26 -7.21 -7.17
CA LYS A 164 6.29 -6.79 -8.19
C LYS A 164 5.38 -5.67 -7.68
N LEU A 165 4.98 -5.76 -6.41
CA LEU A 165 4.13 -4.78 -5.75
C LEU A 165 4.88 -3.46 -5.52
N ILE A 166 6.15 -3.53 -5.10
CA ILE A 166 7.04 -2.35 -4.96
C ILE A 166 7.29 -1.71 -6.34
N GLU A 167 7.52 -2.51 -7.38
CA GLU A 167 7.69 -1.99 -8.75
C GLU A 167 6.43 -1.27 -9.25
N ALA A 168 5.25 -1.83 -8.98
CA ALA A 168 3.98 -1.20 -9.31
C ALA A 168 3.78 0.15 -8.60
N PHE A 169 4.29 0.30 -7.37
CA PHE A 169 4.28 1.57 -6.65
C PHE A 169 5.15 2.63 -7.35
N TYR A 170 6.38 2.29 -7.73
CA TYR A 170 7.26 3.23 -8.46
C TYR A 170 6.73 3.57 -9.86
N GLU A 171 6.16 2.60 -10.58
CA GLU A 171 5.47 2.84 -11.86
C GLU A 171 4.29 3.81 -11.67
N ASN A 172 3.55 3.70 -10.57
CA ASN A 172 2.49 4.64 -10.21
C ASN A 172 3.03 6.04 -9.93
N LEU A 173 4.13 6.16 -9.17
CA LEU A 173 4.79 7.44 -8.92
C LEU A 173 5.25 8.11 -10.22
N GLU A 174 5.78 7.34 -11.17
CA GLU A 174 6.21 7.87 -12.47
C GLU A 174 5.02 8.35 -13.30
N GLN A 175 3.93 7.58 -13.32
CA GLN A 175 2.70 7.97 -13.98
C GLN A 175 2.11 9.26 -13.39
N LEU A 176 2.05 9.38 -12.06
CA LEU A 176 1.60 10.60 -11.38
C LEU A 176 2.52 11.79 -11.70
N ALA A 177 3.84 11.60 -11.60
CA ALA A 177 4.82 12.64 -11.92
C ALA A 177 4.73 13.12 -13.38
N SER A 178 4.43 12.22 -14.32
CA SER A 178 4.22 12.57 -15.73
C SER A 178 3.01 13.50 -15.95
N LYS A 179 2.03 13.46 -15.04
CA LYS A 179 0.85 14.35 -15.01
C LYS A 179 1.08 15.61 -14.16
N GLY A 180 2.30 15.81 -13.63
CA GLY A 180 2.63 16.93 -12.75
C GLY A 180 2.21 16.74 -11.29
N VAL A 181 1.89 15.51 -10.87
CA VAL A 181 1.56 15.16 -9.48
C VAL A 181 2.79 14.59 -8.80
N PHE A 182 3.30 15.28 -7.77
CA PHE A 182 4.49 14.88 -7.04
C PHE A 182 4.20 14.74 -5.55
N PHE A 183 4.98 13.91 -4.86
CA PHE A 183 4.98 13.87 -3.40
C PHE A 183 6.25 14.55 -2.88
N ARG A 184 6.11 15.51 -1.96
CA ARG A 184 7.24 16.14 -1.27
C ARG A 184 7.97 15.13 -0.40
N GLU A 185 7.19 14.43 0.39
CA GLU A 185 7.64 13.46 1.36
C GLU A 185 6.52 12.44 1.58
N ILE A 186 6.93 11.20 1.81
CA ILE A 186 6.05 10.09 2.19
C ILE A 186 6.44 9.63 3.59
N CYS A 187 5.48 9.51 4.50
CA CYS A 187 5.71 8.90 5.82
C CYS A 187 4.91 7.59 5.95
N ALA A 188 5.32 6.73 6.89
CA ALA A 188 4.67 5.45 7.14
C ALA A 188 4.84 5.05 8.60
N ASN A 189 3.88 4.31 9.15
CA ASN A 189 4.02 3.62 10.44
C ASN A 189 4.20 2.11 10.20
N ALA A 190 5.34 1.56 10.59
CA ALA A 190 5.64 0.14 10.43
C ALA A 190 5.26 -0.65 11.69
N PHE A 191 4.28 -1.55 11.55
CA PHE A 191 3.76 -2.39 12.64
C PHE A 191 4.44 -3.74 12.83
N SER A 192 5.11 -4.28 11.80
CA SER A 192 5.73 -5.61 11.84
C SER A 192 7.23 -5.53 11.60
N ASP A 193 7.97 -6.55 12.05
CA ASP A 193 9.40 -6.68 11.77
C ASP A 193 9.69 -6.64 10.26
N GLU A 194 8.83 -7.28 9.46
CA GLU A 194 8.93 -7.24 8.00
C GLU A 194 8.73 -5.81 7.46
N GLY A 195 7.72 -5.07 7.95
CA GLY A 195 7.49 -3.68 7.59
C GLY A 195 8.64 -2.76 7.98
N ILE A 196 9.23 -2.98 9.16
CA ILE A 196 10.40 -2.26 9.67
C ILE A 196 11.59 -2.46 8.72
N GLU A 197 11.89 -3.70 8.33
CA GLU A 197 13.01 -4.01 7.43
C GLU A 197 12.78 -3.44 6.02
N ILE A 198 11.54 -3.47 5.53
CA ILE A 198 11.17 -2.81 4.27
C ILE A 198 11.44 -1.31 4.36
N CYS A 199 10.95 -0.64 5.41
CA CYS A 199 11.13 0.80 5.59
C CYS A 199 12.61 1.16 5.74
N LYS A 200 13.42 0.41 6.48
CA LYS A 200 14.88 0.64 6.58
C LYS A 200 15.59 0.59 5.24
N GLY A 201 15.07 -0.18 4.27
CA GLY A 201 15.65 -0.31 2.94
C GLY A 201 15.62 1.00 2.13
N PHE A 202 14.67 1.90 2.37
CA PHE A 202 14.51 3.11 1.55
C PHE A 202 13.92 4.32 2.25
N MET A 203 13.57 4.25 3.54
CA MET A 203 13.06 5.34 4.37
C MET A 203 14.00 5.58 5.56
N THR A 204 13.80 6.70 6.26
CA THR A 204 14.58 7.08 7.44
C THR A 204 13.67 7.01 8.66
N TYR A 205 14.10 6.29 9.70
CA TYR A 205 13.38 6.27 10.98
C TYR A 205 13.35 7.66 11.61
N ILE A 206 12.18 8.11 12.07
CA ILE A 206 12.03 9.44 12.69
C ILE A 206 11.52 9.39 14.14
N GLY A 207 10.90 8.29 14.58
CA GLY A 207 10.46 8.14 15.96
C GLY A 207 9.47 6.97 16.15
N PRO A 208 9.15 6.60 17.40
CA PRO A 208 8.10 5.64 17.67
C PRO A 208 6.73 6.29 17.44
N HIS A 209 5.72 5.48 17.11
CA HIS A 209 4.33 5.92 17.21
C HIS A 209 3.90 5.92 18.69
N LYS A 210 3.00 6.82 19.09
CA LYS A 210 2.58 6.98 20.50
C LYS A 210 1.86 5.77 21.09
N ASP A 211 1.34 4.90 20.22
CA ASP A 211 0.62 3.67 20.59
C ASP A 211 1.42 2.44 20.15
N PHE A 212 1.50 2.18 18.84
CA PHE A 212 2.22 1.01 18.31
C PHE A 212 2.91 1.30 16.97
N GLY A 213 4.09 0.72 16.77
CA GLY A 213 4.86 0.82 15.53
C GLY A 213 5.99 1.86 15.52
N HIS A 214 6.68 1.92 14.39
CA HIS A 214 7.82 2.80 14.14
C HIS A 214 7.55 3.70 12.95
N VAL A 215 7.72 5.01 13.13
CA VAL A 215 7.47 5.99 12.07
C VAL A 215 8.71 6.20 11.23
N TYR A 216 8.52 6.16 9.91
CA TYR A 216 9.55 6.36 8.91
C TYR A 216 9.17 7.47 7.94
N SER A 217 10.19 8.08 7.33
CA SER A 217 10.04 9.17 6.37
C SER A 217 10.91 9.02 5.13
N LEU A 218 10.36 9.39 3.98
CA LEU A 218 11.01 9.41 2.69
C LEU A 218 10.80 10.76 2.02
N PRO A 219 11.75 11.70 2.16
CA PRO A 219 11.79 12.89 1.34
C PRO A 219 12.00 12.48 -0.12
N LEU A 220 11.11 12.92 -1.00
CA LEU A 220 11.17 12.71 -2.44
C LEU A 220 11.53 13.98 -3.21
N PHE A 221 11.48 15.14 -2.55
CA PHE A 221 11.64 16.45 -3.16
C PHE A 221 12.70 17.28 -2.41
N PRO A 222 13.99 17.27 -2.84
CA PRO A 222 14.52 16.70 -4.08
C PRO A 222 14.61 15.17 -4.08
N TRP A 223 14.71 14.56 -5.28
CA TRP A 223 14.79 13.11 -5.44
C TRP A 223 15.98 12.53 -4.64
N PRO A 224 15.75 11.53 -3.78
CA PRO A 224 16.76 11.07 -2.85
C PRO A 224 17.81 10.21 -3.54
N LYS A 225 19.09 10.47 -3.25
CA LYS A 225 20.23 9.73 -3.84
C LYS A 225 20.12 8.21 -3.68
N ARG A 226 19.59 7.73 -2.56
CA ARG A 226 19.41 6.28 -2.30
C ARG A 226 18.42 5.60 -3.26
N LEU A 227 17.54 6.35 -3.93
CA LEU A 227 16.61 5.85 -4.93
C LEU A 227 17.12 6.03 -6.37
N GLN A 228 18.36 6.47 -6.55
CA GLN A 228 19.00 6.55 -7.87
C GLN A 228 19.26 5.14 -8.39
N HIS A 229 18.30 4.63 -9.13
CA HIS A 229 18.35 3.31 -9.73
C HIS A 229 18.11 3.44 -11.23
N LYS A 230 18.93 2.77 -12.05
CA LYS A 230 18.85 2.84 -13.52
C LYS A 230 17.45 2.60 -14.09
N ARG A 231 16.64 1.80 -13.39
CA ARG A 231 15.25 1.50 -13.77
C ARG A 231 14.31 2.71 -13.71
N TRP A 232 14.53 3.66 -12.82
CA TRP A 232 13.58 4.77 -12.55
C TRP A 232 14.17 6.12 -12.96
N HIS A 233 14.96 6.14 -14.04
CA HIS A 233 15.64 7.34 -14.51
C HIS A 233 14.65 8.44 -14.96
N GLU A 234 13.51 8.05 -15.54
CA GLU A 234 12.48 8.98 -15.97
C GLU A 234 11.75 9.61 -14.77
N LEU A 235 11.32 8.79 -13.81
CA LEU A 235 10.83 9.26 -12.51
C LEU A 235 11.80 10.24 -11.83
N GLU A 236 13.09 9.89 -11.74
CA GLU A 236 14.12 10.79 -11.20
C GLU A 236 14.19 12.11 -11.98
N ARG A 237 14.22 12.05 -13.32
CA ARG A 237 14.27 13.22 -14.19
C ARG A 237 13.07 14.15 -13.97
N LEU A 238 11.87 13.59 -13.84
CA LEU A 238 10.63 14.33 -13.59
C LEU A 238 10.68 15.06 -12.24
N TYR A 239 11.07 14.36 -11.16
CA TYR A 239 11.20 14.95 -9.83
C TYR A 239 12.28 16.03 -9.76
N GLN A 240 13.43 15.82 -10.41
CA GLN A 240 14.50 16.81 -10.49
C GLN A 240 14.04 18.08 -11.23
N LYS A 241 13.33 17.92 -12.35
CA LYS A 241 12.78 19.05 -13.10
C LYS A 241 11.82 19.87 -12.23
N ALA A 242 10.84 19.21 -11.63
CA ALA A 242 9.85 19.87 -10.77
C ALA A 242 10.51 20.56 -9.56
N TYR A 243 11.54 19.96 -8.96
CA TYR A 243 12.31 20.57 -7.88
C TYR A 243 12.97 21.90 -8.29
N GLN A 244 13.59 21.95 -9.48
CA GLN A 244 14.21 23.19 -9.96
C GLN A 244 13.17 24.28 -10.24
N GLU A 245 12.04 23.92 -10.84
CA GLU A 245 10.93 24.86 -11.10
C GLU A 245 10.42 25.48 -9.79
N HIS A 246 10.13 24.65 -8.78
CA HIS A 246 9.69 25.14 -7.46
C HIS A 246 10.74 26.00 -6.73
N LYS A 247 12.03 25.65 -6.86
CA LYS A 247 13.11 26.44 -6.25
C LYS A 247 13.18 27.85 -6.87
N ASN A 248 13.10 27.93 -8.20
CA ASN A 248 13.15 29.21 -8.91
C ASN A 248 11.95 30.10 -8.55
N GLU A 249 10.75 29.52 -8.43
CA GLU A 249 9.55 30.25 -8.00
C GLU A 249 9.69 30.85 -6.60
N ALA A 250 10.23 30.08 -5.64
CA ALA A 250 10.44 30.54 -4.27
C ALA A 250 11.44 31.72 -4.20
N GLU A 251 12.52 31.66 -4.98
CA GLU A 251 13.51 32.74 -5.09
C GLU A 251 12.89 34.01 -5.72
N HIS A 252 12.07 33.86 -6.77
CA HIS A 252 11.37 34.97 -7.39
C HIS A 252 10.37 35.67 -6.45
N VAL A 253 9.62 34.90 -5.64
CA VAL A 253 8.68 35.47 -4.65
C VAL A 253 9.44 36.22 -3.56
N SER A 254 10.56 35.67 -3.08
CA SER A 254 11.41 36.33 -2.07
C SER A 254 11.96 37.67 -2.58
N ASN A 255 12.47 37.73 -3.81
CA ASN A 255 13.04 38.95 -4.40
C ASN A 255 12.00 40.05 -4.63
N ARG A 256 10.73 39.70 -4.92
CA ARG A 256 9.66 40.71 -5.05
C ARG A 256 9.29 41.35 -3.72
N ARG A 257 9.36 40.60 -2.60
CA ARG A 257 9.07 41.12 -1.26
C ARG A 257 10.15 42.07 -0.76
N SER A 258 11.41 41.87 -1.15
CA SER A 258 12.53 42.73 -0.72
C SER A 258 12.65 44.06 -1.47
N VAL A 259 12.02 44.19 -2.65
CA VAL A 259 12.06 45.43 -3.46
C VAL A 259 10.87 46.37 -3.14
N GLY A 260 9.83 45.85 -2.47
CA GLY A 260 8.63 46.61 -2.09
C GLY A 260 8.60 47.07 -0.63
N ALA A 261 9.68 46.89 0.13
CA ALA A 261 9.86 47.35 1.50
C ALA A 261 10.94 48.44 1.54
#